data_AF-A0A973V2G4-F1
#
_entry.id   AF-A0A973V2G4-F1
#
_cell.length_a   1.000
_cell.length_b   1.000
_cell.length_c   1.000
_cell.angle_alpha   90.00
_cell.angle_beta   90.00
_cell.angle_gamma   90.00
#
_symmetry.space_group_name_H-M   'P 1'
#
loop_
_entity.id
_entity.type
_entity.pdbx_description
1 polymer ?
#
loop_
_entity_poly.entity_id
_entity_poly.type
_entity_poly.pdbx_seq_one_letter_code
_entity_poly.pdbx_strand_id
1 'polypeptide(L)'
;PVATFFAVGMSIPFQAFAVPMVLIGAGLSRFMIDWVTGAWDTRITVTLFYVVLSLPFSVFVLIGYFRSLPGDLEEAAALDGASPFRTFRQIMVPLARPGITTVAVLNALSLWNETVIVLMLVPEQSAQTLNVALLNFYSNMQYTSNWGGLFAGVVIVVLPMIATYLWFGRRIVNGMTQGIGK
;
A
#
# COMPACT_ATOMS: atom_id res chain seq x y z
N PRO A 1 -5.99 -4.39 -22.81
CA PRO A 1 -7.20 -4.78 -22.04
C PRO A 1 -7.02 -4.77 -20.51
N VAL A 2 -6.13 -5.59 -19.93
CA VAL A 2 -5.99 -5.73 -18.47
C VAL A 2 -5.55 -4.43 -17.77
N ALA A 3 -4.49 -3.77 -18.26
CA ALA A 3 -4.03 -2.50 -17.67
C ALA A 3 -5.11 -1.40 -17.69
N THR A 4 -5.91 -1.35 -18.77
CA THR A 4 -7.03 -0.42 -18.91
C THR A 4 -8.13 -0.69 -17.89
N PHE A 5 -8.43 -1.97 -17.61
CA PHE A 5 -9.40 -2.35 -16.58
C PHE A 5 -8.96 -1.88 -15.18
N PHE A 6 -7.69 -2.11 -14.82
CA PHE A 6 -7.14 -1.60 -13.56
C PHE A 6 -7.09 -0.07 -13.51
N ALA A 7 -6.79 0.59 -14.61
CA ALA A 7 -6.81 2.05 -14.70
C ALA A 7 -8.22 2.64 -14.48
N VAL A 8 -9.25 2.00 -15.02
CA VAL A 8 -10.65 2.38 -14.76
C VAL A 8 -11.02 2.11 -13.30
N GLY A 9 -10.54 1.01 -12.71
CA GLY A 9 -10.74 0.74 -11.28
C GLY A 9 -10.15 1.83 -10.37
N MET A 10 -9.01 2.40 -10.74
CA MET A 10 -8.35 3.50 -10.00
C MET A 10 -9.08 4.85 -10.12
N SER A 11 -9.95 5.04 -11.12
CA SER A 11 -10.68 6.31 -11.27
C SER A 11 -11.82 6.45 -10.27
N ILE A 12 -12.22 5.35 -9.63
CA ILE A 12 -13.25 5.38 -8.60
C ILE A 12 -12.62 5.88 -7.30
N PRO A 13 -13.05 7.03 -6.76
CA PRO A 13 -12.52 7.56 -5.52
C PRO A 13 -12.81 6.61 -4.37
N PHE A 14 -11.82 6.32 -3.52
CA PHE A 14 -12.00 5.38 -2.41
C PHE A 14 -13.12 5.82 -1.46
N GLN A 15 -13.39 7.13 -1.38
CA GLN A 15 -14.47 7.72 -0.59
C GLN A 15 -15.85 7.19 -0.99
N ALA A 16 -16.06 6.81 -2.26
CA ALA A 16 -17.30 6.20 -2.72
C ALA A 16 -17.55 4.83 -2.06
N PHE A 17 -16.48 4.15 -1.62
CA PHE A 17 -16.55 2.86 -0.96
C PHE A 17 -16.56 2.95 0.56
N ALA A 18 -16.51 4.15 1.16
CA ALA A 18 -16.38 4.31 2.61
C ALA A 18 -17.46 3.56 3.39
N VAL A 19 -18.74 3.71 3.02
CA VAL A 19 -19.86 3.03 3.70
C VAL A 19 -19.81 1.51 3.49
N PRO A 20 -19.74 0.98 2.26
CA PRO A 20 -19.54 -0.45 2.04
C PRO A 20 -18.34 -1.04 2.78
N MET A 21 -17.21 -0.32 2.81
CA MET A 21 -15.98 -0.74 3.46
C MET A 21 -16.17 -0.93 4.97
N VAL A 22 -16.86 -0.01 5.64
CA VAL A 22 -17.18 -0.13 7.07
C VAL A 22 -18.07 -1.34 7.34
N LEU A 23 -19.11 -1.54 6.51
CA LEU A 23 -20.01 -2.68 6.66
C LEU A 23 -19.28 -4.02 6.46
N ILE A 24 -18.46 -4.11 5.41
CA ILE A 24 -17.65 -5.30 5.10
C ILE A 24 -16.60 -5.53 6.19
N GLY A 25 -15.91 -4.49 6.65
CA GLY A 25 -14.89 -4.58 7.69
C GLY A 25 -15.46 -5.02 9.04
N ALA A 26 -16.62 -4.48 9.43
CA ALA A 26 -17.34 -4.91 10.62
C ALA A 26 -17.85 -6.35 10.49
N GLY A 27 -18.37 -6.72 9.31
CA GLY A 27 -18.81 -8.09 9.00
C GLY A 27 -17.67 -9.10 9.07
N LEU A 28 -16.53 -8.80 8.43
CA LEU A 28 -15.30 -9.60 8.48
C LEU A 28 -14.81 -9.78 9.92
N SER A 29 -14.73 -8.70 10.68
CA SER A 29 -14.24 -8.75 12.06
C SER A 29 -15.14 -9.61 12.94
N ARG A 30 -16.48 -9.48 12.82
CA ARG A 30 -17.44 -10.34 13.52
C ARG A 30 -17.32 -11.80 13.09
N PHE A 31 -17.27 -12.07 11.78
CA PHE A 31 -17.11 -13.43 11.26
C PHE A 31 -15.85 -14.11 11.80
N MET A 32 -14.72 -13.40 11.82
CA MET A 32 -13.45 -13.96 12.30
C MET A 32 -13.42 -14.20 13.81
N ILE A 33 -14.09 -13.34 14.60
CA ILE A 33 -14.29 -13.53 16.04
C ILE A 33 -15.14 -14.79 16.27
N ASP A 34 -16.29 -14.88 15.61
CA ASP A 34 -17.28 -15.92 15.87
C ASP A 34 -16.83 -17.31 15.38
N TRP A 35 -16.15 -17.40 14.24
CA TRP A 35 -15.87 -18.67 13.56
C TRP A 35 -14.44 -19.20 13.69
N VAL A 36 -13.46 -18.35 13.99
CA VAL A 36 -12.05 -18.76 13.88
C VAL A 36 -11.32 -18.73 15.23
N THR A 37 -11.35 -17.60 15.94
CA THR A 37 -10.37 -17.35 17.02
C THR A 37 -10.95 -16.86 18.34
N GLY A 38 -12.20 -16.39 18.38
CA GLY A 38 -12.75 -15.70 19.55
C GLY A 38 -12.13 -14.32 19.83
N ALA A 39 -11.04 -13.95 19.13
CA ALA A 39 -10.36 -12.66 19.23
C ALA A 39 -9.70 -12.30 17.89
N TRP A 40 -10.17 -11.23 17.26
CA TRP A 40 -9.66 -10.77 15.97
C TRP A 40 -8.97 -9.42 16.09
N ASP A 41 -7.73 -9.34 15.64
CA ASP A 41 -6.99 -8.07 15.60
C ASP A 41 -7.47 -7.22 14.42
N THR A 42 -8.09 -6.08 14.72
CA THR A 42 -8.57 -5.11 13.72
C THR A 42 -7.46 -4.61 12.79
N ARG A 43 -6.20 -4.64 13.23
CA ARG A 43 -5.04 -4.29 12.39
C ARG A 43 -4.90 -5.22 11.19
N ILE A 44 -5.31 -6.48 11.32
CA ILE A 44 -5.32 -7.44 10.19
C ILE A 44 -6.38 -7.04 9.17
N THR A 45 -7.60 -6.69 9.62
CA THR A 45 -8.66 -6.16 8.74
C THR A 45 -8.15 -4.95 7.96
N VAL A 46 -7.57 -3.97 8.64
CA VAL A 46 -7.05 -2.76 8.00
C VAL A 46 -5.95 -3.10 6.99
N THR A 47 -5.02 -4.00 7.35
CA THR A 47 -3.94 -4.43 6.45
C THR A 47 -4.50 -5.06 5.18
N LEU A 48 -5.53 -5.90 5.28
CA LEU A 48 -6.19 -6.48 4.11
C LEU A 48 -6.82 -5.42 3.21
N PHE A 49 -7.50 -4.43 3.78
CA PHE A 49 -8.05 -3.31 3.00
C PHE A 49 -6.94 -2.51 2.31
N TYR A 50 -5.83 -2.22 2.99
CA TYR A 50 -4.68 -1.55 2.37
C TYR A 50 -4.10 -2.35 1.21
N VAL A 51 -3.97 -3.67 1.33
CA VAL A 51 -3.52 -4.53 0.23
C VAL A 51 -4.52 -4.45 -0.93
N VAL A 52 -5.81 -4.66 -0.68
CA VAL A 52 -6.83 -4.66 -1.73
C VAL A 52 -6.88 -3.32 -2.47
N LEU A 53 -6.79 -2.19 -1.77
CA LEU A 53 -6.88 -0.87 -2.37
C LEU A 53 -5.58 -0.45 -3.09
N SER A 54 -4.42 -0.98 -2.69
CA SER A 54 -3.14 -0.70 -3.35
C SER A 54 -2.84 -1.61 -4.55
N LEU A 55 -3.55 -2.74 -4.68
CA LEU A 55 -3.34 -3.71 -5.76
C LEU A 55 -3.53 -3.10 -7.16
N PRO A 56 -4.60 -2.34 -7.48
CA PRO A 56 -4.81 -1.81 -8.83
C PRO A 56 -3.66 -0.94 -9.33
N PHE A 57 -3.19 -0.04 -8.47
CA PHE A 57 -2.03 0.81 -8.73
C PHE A 57 -0.76 -0.02 -8.94
N SER A 58 -0.52 -0.97 -8.04
CA SER A 58 0.66 -1.83 -8.09
C SER A 58 0.70 -2.67 -9.38
N VAL A 59 -0.42 -3.26 -9.75
CA VAL A 59 -0.56 -4.06 -10.98
C VAL A 59 -0.41 -3.19 -12.22
N PHE A 60 -1.01 -2.00 -12.24
CA PHE A 60 -0.90 -1.07 -13.36
C PHE A 60 0.55 -0.70 -13.65
N VAL A 61 1.30 -0.28 -12.63
CA VAL A 61 2.71 0.10 -12.79
C VAL A 61 3.57 -1.11 -13.15
N LEU A 62 3.36 -2.26 -12.49
CA LEU A 62 4.15 -3.46 -12.76
C LEU A 62 3.91 -4.02 -14.17
N ILE A 63 2.69 -3.96 -14.71
CA ILE A 63 2.43 -4.35 -16.11
C ILE A 63 3.26 -3.49 -17.06
N GLY A 64 3.33 -2.18 -16.84
CA GLY A 64 4.19 -1.29 -17.62
C GLY A 64 5.67 -1.72 -17.55
N TYR A 65 6.15 -2.02 -16.34
CA TYR A 65 7.52 -2.46 -16.15
C TYR A 65 7.82 -3.82 -16.82
N PHE A 66 6.98 -4.83 -16.61
CA PHE A 66 7.16 -6.16 -17.21
C PHE A 66 7.14 -6.11 -18.74
N ARG A 67 6.32 -5.23 -19.33
CA ARG A 67 6.31 -5.03 -20.80
C ARG A 67 7.58 -4.40 -21.35
N SER A 68 8.34 -3.68 -20.51
CA SER A 68 9.61 -3.08 -20.93
C SER A 68 10.79 -4.08 -20.91
N LEU A 69 10.59 -5.26 -20.30
CA LEU A 69 11.61 -6.30 -20.23
C LEU A 69 11.75 -7.02 -21.59
N PRO A 70 12.95 -7.53 -21.94
CA PRO A 70 13.16 -8.26 -23.19
C PRO A 70 12.33 -9.56 -23.22
N GLY A 71 11.48 -9.71 -24.24
CA GLY A 71 10.68 -10.92 -24.46
C GLY A 71 11.51 -12.16 -24.81
N ASP A 72 12.68 -11.97 -25.42
CA ASP A 72 13.60 -13.04 -25.84
C ASP A 72 14.03 -13.94 -24.66
N LEU A 73 14.02 -13.42 -23.43
CA LEU A 73 14.32 -14.19 -22.22
C LEU A 73 13.22 -15.18 -21.87
N GLU A 74 11.96 -14.85 -22.19
CA GLU A 74 10.83 -15.76 -22.03
C GLU A 74 10.90 -16.90 -23.04
N GLU A 75 11.21 -16.56 -24.29
CA GLU A 75 11.35 -17.51 -25.40
C GLU A 75 12.52 -18.46 -25.15
N ALA A 76 13.68 -17.94 -24.73
CA ALA A 76 14.84 -18.76 -24.37
C ALA A 76 14.51 -19.72 -23.22
N ALA A 77 13.84 -19.24 -22.17
CA ALA A 77 13.43 -20.10 -21.06
C ALA A 77 12.43 -21.19 -21.50
N ALA A 78 11.54 -20.89 -22.43
CA ALA A 78 10.61 -21.86 -23.00
C ALA A 78 11.34 -22.93 -23.84
N LEU A 79 12.37 -22.54 -24.60
CA LEU A 79 13.24 -23.47 -25.33
C LEU A 79 14.05 -24.37 -24.38
N ASP A 80 14.46 -23.85 -23.22
CA ASP A 80 15.10 -24.61 -22.13
C ASP A 80 14.12 -25.51 -21.35
N GLY A 81 12.84 -25.55 -21.73
CA GLY A 81 11.82 -26.37 -21.10
C GLY A 81 11.32 -25.85 -19.74
N ALA A 82 11.57 -24.58 -19.42
CA ALA A 82 11.05 -23.97 -18.20
C ALA A 82 9.53 -23.71 -18.30
N SER A 83 8.80 -24.05 -17.24
CA SER A 83 7.36 -23.75 -17.16
C SER A 83 7.11 -22.24 -17.02
N PRO A 84 5.97 -21.70 -17.48
CA PRO A 84 5.66 -20.26 -17.38
C PRO A 84 5.77 -19.71 -15.95
N PHE A 85 5.33 -20.48 -14.95
CA PHE A 85 5.45 -20.08 -13.55
C PHE A 85 6.92 -20.00 -13.08
N ARG A 86 7.76 -20.95 -13.52
CA ARG A 86 9.19 -20.95 -13.22
C ARG A 86 9.88 -19.76 -13.88
N THR A 87 9.61 -19.52 -15.17
CA THR A 87 10.13 -18.37 -15.93
C THR A 87 9.72 -17.05 -15.28
N PHE A 88 8.45 -16.90 -14.90
CA PHE A 88 7.96 -15.73 -14.19
C PHE A 88 8.72 -15.49 -12.87
N ARG A 89 8.78 -16.51 -12.00
CA ARG A 89 9.34 -16.35 -10.65
C ARG A 89 10.88 -16.24 -10.63
N GLN A 90 11.57 -16.97 -11.49
CA GLN A 90 13.04 -17.07 -11.46
C GLN A 90 13.75 -16.10 -12.41
N ILE A 91 13.08 -15.64 -13.48
CA ILE A 91 13.68 -14.76 -14.48
C ILE A 91 13.00 -13.39 -14.44
N MET A 92 11.69 -13.33 -14.67
CA MET A 92 10.99 -12.05 -14.84
C MET A 92 10.91 -11.25 -13.53
N VAL A 93 10.58 -11.88 -12.40
CA VAL A 93 10.46 -11.18 -11.10
C VAL A 93 11.81 -10.57 -10.64
N PRO A 94 12.95 -11.28 -10.70
CA PRO A 94 14.25 -10.68 -10.43
C PRO A 94 14.62 -9.52 -11.35
N LEU A 95 14.30 -9.60 -12.65
CA LEU A 95 14.49 -8.49 -13.58
C LEU A 95 13.59 -7.30 -13.24
N ALA A 96 12.37 -7.56 -12.78
CA ALA A 96 11.40 -6.54 -12.36
C ALA A 96 11.70 -5.88 -11.00
N ARG A 97 12.77 -6.27 -10.29
CA ARG A 97 13.13 -5.73 -8.96
C ARG A 97 13.12 -4.19 -8.88
N PRO A 98 13.62 -3.42 -9.86
CA PRO A 98 13.56 -1.96 -9.77
C PRO A 98 12.12 -1.43 -9.84
N GLY A 99 11.27 -2.03 -10.67
CA GLY A 99 9.84 -1.72 -10.75
C GLY A 99 9.11 -2.05 -9.44
N ILE A 100 9.36 -3.25 -8.89
CA ILE A 100 8.79 -3.68 -7.59
C ILE A 100 9.23 -2.73 -6.47
N THR A 101 10.49 -2.34 -6.44
CA THR A 101 11.01 -1.39 -5.43
C THR A 101 10.32 -0.04 -5.55
N THR A 102 10.10 0.46 -6.77
CA THR A 102 9.43 1.75 -7.00
C THR A 102 8.00 1.71 -6.48
N VAL A 103 7.23 0.69 -6.85
CA VAL A 103 5.84 0.52 -6.40
C VAL A 103 5.75 0.33 -4.89
N ALA A 104 6.65 -0.45 -4.29
CA ALA A 104 6.68 -0.66 -2.84
C ALA A 104 6.90 0.65 -2.09
N VAL A 105 7.80 1.50 -2.56
CA VAL A 105 8.07 2.81 -1.94
C VAL A 105 6.89 3.76 -2.11
N LEU A 106 6.32 3.85 -3.31
CA LEU A 106 5.14 4.69 -3.55
C LEU A 106 3.95 4.27 -2.67
N ASN A 107 3.72 2.96 -2.52
CA ASN A 107 2.71 2.46 -1.59
C ASN A 107 3.07 2.76 -0.13
N ALA A 108 4.31 2.59 0.29
CA ALA A 108 4.72 2.88 1.66
C ALA A 108 4.49 4.36 2.02
N LEU A 109 4.82 5.29 1.11
CA LEU A 109 4.57 6.72 1.31
C LEU A 109 3.07 7.05 1.36
N SER A 110 2.29 6.47 0.45
CA SER A 110 0.83 6.70 0.39
C SER A 110 0.12 6.11 1.61
N LEU A 111 0.42 4.85 1.96
CA LEU A 111 -0.20 4.16 3.09
C LEU A 111 0.26 4.72 4.43
N TRP A 112 1.49 5.25 4.52
CA TRP A 112 1.91 5.97 5.72
C TRP A 112 0.98 7.14 5.98
N ASN A 113 0.73 7.99 4.97
CA ASN A 113 -0.12 9.18 5.13
C ASN A 113 -1.63 8.89 5.21
N GLU A 114 -2.03 7.62 5.08
CA GLU A 114 -3.42 7.22 5.14
C GLU A 114 -3.93 7.28 6.60
N THR A 115 -5.09 7.92 6.80
CA THR A 115 -5.73 8.06 8.12
C THR A 115 -7.22 7.73 8.13
N VAL A 116 -7.88 7.82 6.98
CA VAL A 116 -9.33 7.74 6.84
C VAL A 116 -9.83 6.32 7.11
N ILE A 117 -9.15 5.31 6.57
CA ILE A 117 -9.52 3.90 6.72
C ILE A 117 -9.38 3.47 8.18
N VAL A 118 -8.30 3.88 8.85
CA VAL A 118 -8.10 3.58 10.28
C VAL A 118 -9.16 4.26 11.14
N LEU A 119 -9.50 5.53 10.86
CA LEU A 119 -10.59 6.23 11.56
C LEU A 119 -11.95 5.53 11.39
N MET A 120 -12.18 4.92 10.23
CA MET A 120 -13.43 4.23 9.91
C MET A 120 -13.51 2.82 10.49
N LEU A 121 -12.40 2.09 10.51
CA LEU A 121 -12.37 0.65 10.82
C LEU A 121 -11.81 0.31 12.20
N VAL A 122 -11.03 1.21 12.82
CA VAL A 122 -10.35 0.97 14.10
C VAL A 122 -10.91 1.87 15.20
N PRO A 123 -11.93 1.41 15.94
CA PRO A 123 -12.50 2.18 17.04
C PRO A 123 -11.56 2.26 18.25
N GLU A 124 -10.73 1.23 18.47
CA GLU A 124 -9.88 1.16 19.66
C GLU A 124 -8.60 1.99 19.50
N GLN A 125 -8.36 2.91 20.44
CA GLN A 125 -7.22 3.81 20.41
C GLN A 125 -5.86 3.08 20.45
N SER A 126 -5.78 1.92 21.10
CA SER A 126 -4.57 1.11 21.21
C SER A 126 -4.11 0.53 19.85
N ALA A 127 -5.01 0.46 18.87
CA ALA A 127 -4.76 -0.09 17.55
C ALA A 127 -4.66 0.98 16.44
N GLN A 128 -4.76 2.26 16.80
CA GLN A 128 -4.67 3.37 15.85
C GLN A 128 -3.23 3.61 15.37
N THR A 129 -3.09 4.12 14.15
CA THR A 129 -1.80 4.53 13.60
C THR A 129 -1.30 5.82 14.26
N LEU A 130 0.01 6.09 14.17
CA LEU A 130 0.61 7.32 14.69
C LEU A 130 -0.07 8.58 14.14
N ASN A 131 -0.49 8.56 12.88
CA ASN A 131 -1.17 9.69 12.25
C ASN A 131 -2.57 9.93 12.83
N VAL A 132 -3.33 8.85 13.08
CA VAL A 132 -4.63 8.97 13.73
C VAL A 132 -4.49 9.41 15.19
N ALA A 133 -3.48 8.90 15.90
CA ALA A 133 -3.17 9.36 17.25
C ALA A 133 -2.82 10.86 17.29
N LEU A 134 -2.04 11.35 16.30
CA LEU A 134 -1.72 12.77 16.17
C LEU A 134 -2.96 13.62 15.89
N LEU A 135 -3.88 13.16 15.03
CA LEU A 135 -5.16 13.83 14.77
C LEU A 135 -6.01 13.91 16.04
N ASN A 136 -6.08 12.84 16.83
CA ASN A 136 -6.77 12.84 18.11
C ASN A 136 -6.09 13.79 19.11
N PHE A 137 -4.77 13.86 19.12
CA PHE A 137 -4.03 14.80 19.97
C PHE A 137 -4.32 16.25 19.59
N TYR A 138 -4.37 16.56 18.30
CA TYR A 138 -4.79 17.87 17.78
C TYR A 138 -6.22 18.22 18.20
N SER A 139 -7.18 17.29 18.06
CA SER A 139 -8.57 17.51 18.48
C SER A 139 -8.74 17.79 19.99
N ASN A 140 -7.81 17.28 20.82
CA ASN A 140 -7.77 17.53 22.26
C ASN A 140 -7.07 18.85 22.66
N MET A 141 -6.49 19.58 21.70
CA MET A 141 -5.84 20.87 21.97
C MET A 141 -6.82 21.91 22.50
N GLN A 142 -8.10 21.84 22.10
CA GLN A 142 -9.15 22.72 22.61
C GLN A 142 -9.33 22.65 24.14
N TYR A 143 -8.90 21.54 24.76
CA TYR A 143 -8.99 21.33 26.21
C TYR A 143 -7.64 21.46 26.93
N THR A 144 -6.56 21.01 26.28
CA THR A 144 -5.24 20.88 26.94
C THR A 144 -4.25 22.00 26.61
N SER A 145 -4.39 22.64 25.44
CA SER A 145 -3.44 23.65 24.92
C SER A 145 -1.95 23.21 24.93
N ASN A 146 -1.67 21.90 24.86
CA ASN A 146 -0.32 21.36 24.92
C ASN A 146 0.38 21.37 23.54
N TRP A 147 0.79 22.55 23.11
CA TRP A 147 1.52 22.75 21.85
C TRP A 147 2.86 22.02 21.81
N GLY A 148 3.58 21.94 22.93
CA GLY A 148 4.87 21.24 23.00
C GLY A 148 4.74 19.75 22.67
N GLY A 149 3.74 19.08 23.25
CA GLY A 149 3.43 17.69 22.93
C GLY A 149 3.01 17.50 21.48
N LEU A 150 2.28 18.46 20.90
CA LEU A 150 1.78 18.36 19.53
C LEU A 150 2.95 18.43 18.54
N PHE A 151 3.85 19.40 18.70
CA PHE A 151 5.03 19.52 17.85
C PHE A 151 5.97 18.33 18.00
N ALA A 152 6.15 17.78 19.20
CA ALA A 152 6.90 16.55 19.39
C ALA A 152 6.27 15.37 18.62
N GLY A 153 4.95 15.23 18.67
CA GLY A 153 4.21 14.22 17.90
C GLY A 153 4.38 14.38 16.39
N VAL A 154 4.30 15.62 15.87
CA VAL A 154 4.55 15.92 14.45
C VAL A 154 5.95 15.47 14.03
N VAL A 155 6.98 15.78 14.82
CA VAL A 155 8.37 15.37 14.52
C VAL A 155 8.48 13.84 14.46
N ILE A 156 7.91 13.13 15.43
CA ILE A 156 7.91 11.66 15.45
C ILE A 156 7.22 11.08 14.21
N VAL A 157 6.10 11.64 13.79
CA VAL A 157 5.34 11.22 12.60
C VAL A 157 6.11 11.47 11.30
N VAL A 158 6.84 12.58 11.21
CA VAL A 158 7.57 12.99 10.01
C VAL A 158 8.90 12.23 9.85
N LEU A 159 9.56 11.84 10.94
CA LEU A 159 10.86 11.17 10.91
C LEU A 159 10.91 9.90 10.02
N PRO A 160 9.96 8.96 10.11
CA PRO A 160 9.94 7.76 9.25
C PRO A 160 9.83 8.09 7.76
N MET A 161 9.10 9.15 7.40
CA MET A 161 8.97 9.60 6.01
C MET A 161 10.28 10.17 5.48
N ILE A 162 10.98 10.97 6.29
CA ILE A 162 12.32 11.47 5.94
C ILE A 162 13.29 10.29 5.77
N ALA A 163 13.30 9.34 6.70
CA ALA A 163 14.16 8.17 6.63
C ALA A 163 13.90 7.33 5.36
N THR A 164 12.63 7.12 5.03
CA THR A 164 12.21 6.42 3.81
C THR A 164 12.68 7.17 2.56
N TYR A 165 12.50 8.50 2.51
CA TYR A 165 12.95 9.30 1.38
C TYR A 165 14.48 9.30 1.22
N LEU A 166 15.25 9.40 2.31
CA LEU A 166 16.71 9.35 2.24
C LEU A 166 17.21 7.99 1.73
N TRP A 167 16.55 6.90 2.12
CA TRP A 167 16.95 5.55 1.70
C TRP A 167 16.53 5.21 0.27
N PHE A 168 15.35 5.68 -0.16
CA PHE A 168 14.76 5.30 -1.44
C PHE A 168 14.74 6.39 -2.51
N GLY A 169 14.98 7.66 -2.17
CA GLY A 169 14.82 8.79 -3.08
C GLY A 169 15.57 8.63 -4.41
N ARG A 170 16.80 8.10 -4.37
CA ARG A 170 17.59 7.81 -5.59
C ARG A 170 17.00 6.66 -6.43
N ARG A 171 16.34 5.68 -5.79
CA ARG A 171 15.73 4.53 -6.46
C ARG A 171 14.39 4.90 -7.12
N ILE A 172 13.61 5.78 -6.50
CA ILE A 172 12.33 6.27 -7.04
C ILE A 172 12.56 7.03 -8.36
N VAL A 173 13.53 7.96 -8.38
CA VAL A 173 13.84 8.78 -9.56
C VAL A 173 14.24 7.91 -10.75
N ASN A 174 15.12 6.93 -10.54
CA ASN A 174 15.59 6.03 -11.60
C ASN A 174 14.50 5.05 -12.08
N GLY A 175 13.61 4.61 -11.19
CA GLY A 175 12.54 3.66 -11.50
C GLY A 175 11.44 4.25 -12.38
N MET A 176 11.06 5.52 -12.15
CA MET A 176 10.03 6.20 -12.95
C MET A 176 10.52 6.51 -14.38
N THR A 177 11.80 6.84 -14.54
CA THR A 177 12.37 7.19 -15.86
C THR A 177 12.55 5.98 -16.78
N GLN A 178 12.72 4.77 -16.23
CA GLN A 178 12.94 3.56 -17.03
C GLN A 178 11.65 2.93 -17.56
N GLY A 179 10.50 3.14 -16.89
CA GLY A 179 9.21 2.57 -17.29
C GLY A 179 8.41 3.38 -18.32
N ILE A 180 8.79 4.63 -18.61
CA ILE A 180 8.08 5.55 -19.50
C ILE A 180 8.81 5.72 -20.86
N GLY A 181 10.03 5.17 -20.98
CA GLY A 181 10.96 5.47 -22.09
C GLY A 181 10.93 4.54 -23.31
N LYS A 182 9.94 3.65 -23.46
CA LYS A 182 9.75 2.84 -24.68
C LYS A 182 8.27 2.67 -25.02
#